data_AF-A0A455UJJ9-F1
#
_entry.id   AF-A0A455UJJ9-F1
#
_cell.length_a   1.000
_cell.length_b   1.000
_cell.length_c   1.000
_cell.angle_alpha   90.00
_cell.angle_beta   90.00
_cell.angle_gamma   90.00
#
_symmetry.space_group_name_H-M   'P 1'
#
loop_
_entity.id
_entity.type
_entity.pdbx_description
1 polymer ?
#
loop_
_entity_poly.entity_id
_entity_poly.type
_entity_poly.pdbx_seq_one_letter_code
_entity_poly.pdbx_strand_id
1 'polypeptide(L)'
;MNEGWACFWHYTLMNRLYDDGNVDEGLMLEFLQSHAAVINQPGFDSPQFSGINPYALGFAIFMDIKRICESPTDEDREWFPDVAGSPWRETLEFAMRNFKDESFIQQFLSPKVMRDHKLFLIVDDDQAETLEVAAIHNEQGYRQVREALATSMPSQSVNLTSKWSKRLFAETVH
;
A
#
# COMPACT_ATOMS: atom_id res chain seq x y z
N MET A 1 3.65 3.18 -8.54
CA MET A 1 3.36 4.29 -7.59
C MET A 1 2.63 5.43 -8.25
N ASN A 2 2.88 5.69 -9.54
CA ASN A 2 2.10 6.64 -10.33
C ASN A 2 0.57 6.40 -10.24
N GLU A 3 0.16 5.14 -10.17
CA GLU A 3 -1.22 4.70 -9.97
C GLU A 3 -1.82 5.23 -8.67
N GLY A 4 -1.14 4.98 -7.55
CA GLY A 4 -1.53 5.49 -6.24
C GLY A 4 -1.49 7.01 -6.16
N TRP A 5 -0.51 7.64 -6.81
CA TRP A 5 -0.39 9.10 -6.88
C TRP A 5 -1.59 9.74 -7.58
N ALA A 6 -2.01 9.17 -8.71
CA ALA A 6 -3.20 9.61 -9.42
C ALA A 6 -4.46 9.44 -8.56
N CYS A 7 -4.63 8.28 -7.92
CA CYS A 7 -5.74 8.06 -6.99
C CYS A 7 -5.76 9.09 -5.87
N PHE A 8 -4.61 9.35 -5.24
CA PHE A 8 -4.49 10.31 -4.15
C PHE A 8 -4.93 11.72 -4.57
N TRP A 9 -4.48 12.20 -5.73
CA TRP A 9 -4.87 13.53 -6.21
C TRP A 9 -6.31 13.60 -6.68
N HIS A 10 -6.83 12.57 -7.34
CA HIS A 10 -8.25 12.53 -7.69
C HIS A 10 -9.10 12.64 -6.43
N TYR A 11 -8.79 11.85 -5.39
CA TYR A 11 -9.49 11.92 -4.11
C TYR A 11 -9.36 13.30 -3.45
N THR A 12 -8.12 13.80 -3.33
CA THR A 12 -7.85 15.07 -2.65
C THR A 12 -8.50 16.27 -3.34
N LEU A 13 -8.43 16.34 -4.67
CA LEU A 13 -9.00 17.44 -5.45
C LEU A 13 -10.53 17.38 -5.45
N MET A 14 -11.13 16.19 -5.62
CA MET A 14 -12.58 16.06 -5.60
C MET A 14 -13.17 16.44 -4.25
N ASN A 15 -12.59 15.98 -3.15
CA ASN A 15 -13.04 16.38 -1.80
C ASN A 15 -12.92 17.90 -1.62
N ARG A 16 -11.79 18.49 -2.04
CA ARG A 16 -11.63 19.95 -1.99
C ARG A 16 -12.68 20.69 -2.82
N LEU A 17 -12.96 20.25 -4.03
CA LEU A 17 -13.96 20.87 -4.89
C LEU A 17 -15.36 20.80 -4.27
N TYR A 18 -15.68 19.71 -3.57
CA TYR A 18 -16.92 19.56 -2.83
C TYR A 18 -16.98 20.49 -1.61
N ASP A 19 -15.91 20.55 -0.82
CA ASP A 19 -15.80 21.47 0.33
C ASP A 19 -15.92 22.94 -0.10
N ASP A 20 -15.35 23.29 -1.25
CA ASP A 20 -15.42 24.62 -1.86
C ASP A 20 -16.78 24.89 -2.55
N GLY A 21 -17.70 23.92 -2.58
CA GLY A 21 -19.04 24.02 -3.18
C GLY A 21 -19.08 23.99 -4.72
N ASN A 22 -17.98 23.58 -5.37
CA ASN A 22 -17.86 23.48 -6.83
C ASN A 22 -18.33 22.14 -7.40
N VAL A 23 -18.55 21.13 -6.54
CA VAL A 23 -19.07 19.80 -6.88
C VAL A 23 -20.28 19.53 -6.00
N ASP A 24 -21.37 19.07 -6.59
CA ASP A 24 -22.57 18.69 -5.85
C ASP A 24 -22.47 17.28 -5.25
N GLU A 25 -23.41 16.97 -4.35
CA GLU A 25 -23.46 15.68 -3.65
C GLU A 25 -23.63 14.48 -4.59
N GLY A 26 -24.43 14.63 -5.66
CA GLY A 26 -24.67 13.54 -6.62
C GLY A 26 -23.39 13.15 -7.34
N LEU A 27 -22.68 14.15 -7.88
CA LEU A 27 -21.41 13.96 -8.55
C LEU A 27 -20.33 13.42 -7.59
N MET A 28 -20.33 13.89 -6.33
CA MET A 28 -19.41 13.36 -5.31
C MET A 28 -19.67 11.87 -5.04
N LEU A 29 -20.93 11.45 -4.90
CA LEU A 29 -21.28 10.03 -4.68
C LEU A 29 -20.85 9.15 -5.86
N GLU A 30 -21.07 9.59 -7.09
CA GLU A 30 -20.62 8.87 -8.30
C GLU A 30 -19.10 8.74 -8.33
N PHE A 31 -18.39 9.82 -8.01
CA PHE A 31 -16.93 9.81 -7.90
C PHE A 31 -16.46 8.81 -6.84
N LEU A 32 -17.04 8.83 -5.64
CA LEU A 32 -16.66 7.92 -4.54
C LEU A 32 -16.89 6.46 -4.93
N GLN A 33 -18.01 6.16 -5.59
CA GLN A 33 -18.29 4.80 -6.06
C GLN A 33 -17.25 4.33 -7.08
N SER A 34 -16.94 5.17 -8.08
CA SER A 34 -15.93 4.86 -9.10
C SER A 34 -14.53 4.71 -8.50
N HIS A 35 -14.16 5.63 -7.61
CA HIS A 35 -12.86 5.62 -6.94
C HIS A 35 -12.70 4.36 -6.08
N ALA A 36 -13.70 4.03 -5.26
CA ALA A 36 -13.70 2.84 -4.42
C ALA A 36 -13.55 1.55 -5.24
N ALA A 37 -14.18 1.48 -6.42
CA ALA A 37 -14.02 0.34 -7.32
C ALA A 37 -12.58 0.20 -7.83
N VAL A 38 -11.90 1.30 -8.16
CA VAL A 38 -10.51 1.30 -8.64
C VAL A 38 -9.53 0.87 -7.55
N ILE A 39 -9.72 1.34 -6.32
CA ILE A 39 -8.85 1.01 -5.19
C ILE A 39 -9.30 -0.25 -4.42
N ASN A 40 -10.26 -1.00 -4.96
CA ASN A 40 -10.72 -2.22 -4.30
C ASN A 40 -9.58 -3.25 -4.23
N GLN A 41 -9.28 -3.71 -3.02
CA GLN A 41 -8.33 -4.79 -2.75
C GLN A 41 -9.12 -5.97 -2.16
N PRO A 42 -9.34 -7.05 -2.92
CA PRO A 42 -9.90 -8.27 -2.36
C PRO A 42 -9.06 -8.78 -1.20
N GLY A 43 -9.71 -9.37 -0.20
CA GLY A 43 -9.04 -10.11 0.87
C GLY A 43 -8.27 -11.31 0.30
N PHE A 44 -7.25 -11.78 1.00
CA PHE A 44 -6.41 -12.90 0.53
C PHE A 44 -7.19 -14.22 0.38
N ASP A 45 -8.31 -14.36 1.08
CA ASP A 45 -9.24 -15.49 1.07
C ASP A 45 -10.27 -15.42 -0.09
N SER A 46 -10.28 -14.32 -0.84
CA SER A 46 -11.19 -14.10 -1.95
C SER A 46 -10.72 -14.82 -3.22
N PRO A 47 -11.61 -15.50 -3.96
CA PRO A 47 -11.29 -16.04 -5.30
C PRO A 47 -10.89 -14.96 -6.32
N GLN A 48 -11.22 -13.70 -6.06
CA GLN A 48 -10.86 -12.56 -6.91
C GLN A 48 -9.47 -12.00 -6.60
N PHE A 49 -8.79 -12.51 -5.58
CA PHE A 49 -7.44 -12.09 -5.24
C PHE A 49 -6.44 -12.56 -6.31
N SER A 50 -5.78 -11.61 -6.96
CA SER A 50 -4.77 -11.86 -8.01
C SER A 50 -3.42 -11.20 -7.70
N GLY A 51 -3.23 -10.77 -6.45
CA GLY A 51 -2.08 -10.00 -5.99
C GLY A 51 -2.49 -8.68 -5.37
N ILE A 52 -1.49 -7.87 -5.02
CA ILE A 52 -1.72 -6.54 -4.46
C ILE A 52 -2.07 -5.57 -5.59
N ASN A 53 -3.19 -4.88 -5.43
CA ASN A 53 -3.61 -3.80 -6.29
C ASN A 53 -2.70 -2.58 -6.06
N PRO A 54 -1.89 -2.15 -7.06
CA PRO A 54 -0.96 -1.04 -6.91
C PRO A 54 -1.66 0.31 -6.70
N TYR A 55 -2.91 0.47 -7.16
CA TYR A 55 -3.72 1.64 -6.89
C TYR A 55 -4.11 1.70 -5.41
N ALA A 56 -4.59 0.57 -4.87
CA ALA A 56 -5.01 0.46 -3.47
C ALA A 56 -3.83 0.71 -2.51
N LEU A 57 -2.72 -0.02 -2.71
CA LEU A 57 -1.54 0.12 -1.86
C LEU A 57 -0.93 1.52 -1.96
N GLY A 58 -0.74 2.02 -3.18
CA GLY A 58 -0.17 3.34 -3.38
C GLY A 58 -1.03 4.43 -2.76
N PHE A 59 -2.36 4.40 -2.98
CA PHE A 59 -3.29 5.34 -2.35
C PHE A 59 -3.20 5.32 -0.83
N ALA A 60 -3.16 4.13 -0.22
CA ALA A 60 -3.02 3.98 1.23
C ALA A 60 -1.71 4.59 1.74
N ILE A 61 -0.58 4.34 1.07
CA ILE A 61 0.71 4.94 1.44
C ILE A 61 0.66 6.47 1.34
N PHE A 62 0.12 7.05 0.26
CA PHE A 62 0.03 8.50 0.11
C PHE A 62 -0.88 9.16 1.16
N MET A 63 -2.03 8.54 1.45
CA MET A 63 -2.92 8.99 2.52
C MET A 63 -2.24 8.91 3.89
N ASP A 64 -1.46 7.86 4.13
CA ASP A 64 -0.74 7.69 5.39
C ASP A 64 0.42 8.68 5.54
N ILE A 65 1.19 8.97 4.49
CA ILE A 65 2.22 10.04 4.53
C ILE A 65 1.57 11.38 4.89
N LYS A 66 0.45 11.73 4.25
CA LYS A 66 -0.28 12.96 4.58
C LYS A 66 -0.70 12.96 6.06
N ARG A 67 -1.24 11.86 6.57
CA ARG A 67 -1.60 11.71 7.99
C ARG A 67 -0.38 11.82 8.92
N ILE A 68 0.75 11.21 8.58
CA ILE A 68 2.00 11.28 9.37
C ILE A 68 2.49 12.72 9.47
N CYS A 69 2.39 13.47 8.38
CA CYS A 69 2.71 14.90 8.35
C CYS A 69 1.73 15.74 9.20
N GLU A 70 0.42 15.48 9.13
CA GLU A 70 -0.61 16.32 9.78
C GLU A 70 -0.89 15.93 11.25
N SER A 71 -0.76 14.65 11.60
CA SER A 71 -1.13 14.08 12.91
C SER A 71 -0.30 12.83 13.22
N PRO A 72 1.02 12.98 13.48
CA PRO A 72 1.92 11.87 13.75
C PRO A 72 1.65 11.21 15.10
N THR A 73 1.71 9.88 15.12
CA THR A 73 1.76 9.02 16.32
C THR A 73 3.22 8.78 16.73
N ASP A 74 3.45 8.18 17.90
CA ASP A 74 4.81 7.87 18.37
C ASP A 74 5.51 6.85 17.46
N GLU A 75 4.78 5.84 16.99
CA GLU A 75 5.29 4.88 15.99
C GLU A 75 5.73 5.59 14.70
N ASP A 76 4.99 6.62 14.26
CA ASP A 76 5.37 7.38 13.07
C ASP A 76 6.64 8.20 13.27
N ARG A 77 6.87 8.72 14.48
CA ARG A 77 8.09 9.47 14.80
C ARG A 77 9.32 8.57 14.86
N GLU A 78 9.13 7.31 15.27
CA GLU A 78 10.19 6.30 15.24
C GLU A 78 10.52 5.85 13.81
N TRP A 79 9.49 5.61 12.99
CA TRP A 79 9.66 5.08 11.64
C TRP A 79 10.02 6.15 10.60
N PHE A 80 9.53 7.37 10.77
CA PHE A 80 9.68 8.45 9.81
C PHE A 80 10.06 9.78 10.50
N PRO A 81 11.22 9.85 11.18
CA PRO A 81 11.62 11.02 11.96
C PRO A 81 11.69 12.32 11.14
N ASP A 82 12.05 12.22 9.84
CA ASP A 82 12.16 13.37 8.94
C ASP A 82 10.83 13.75 8.24
N VAL A 83 9.78 12.95 8.42
CA VAL A 83 8.45 13.14 7.79
C VAL A 83 7.38 13.49 8.81
N ALA A 84 7.47 12.95 10.02
CA ALA A 84 6.50 13.19 11.08
C ALA A 84 6.42 14.70 11.42
N GLY A 85 5.26 15.31 11.17
CA GLY A 85 5.04 16.74 11.41
C GLY A 85 5.58 17.68 10.32
N SER A 86 6.12 17.17 9.21
CA SER A 86 6.61 18.00 8.10
C SER A 86 5.46 18.50 7.19
N PRO A 87 5.67 19.46 6.28
CA PRO A 87 4.68 19.83 5.29
C PRO A 87 4.37 18.67 4.32
N TRP A 88 3.13 18.18 4.33
CA TRP A 88 2.78 16.98 3.56
C TRP A 88 2.98 17.14 2.05
N ARG A 89 2.67 18.32 1.49
CA ARG A 89 2.82 18.55 0.03
C ARG A 89 4.27 18.43 -0.40
N GLU A 90 5.17 19.09 0.31
CA GLU A 90 6.60 19.08 0.02
C GLU A 90 7.18 17.68 0.19
N THR A 91 6.75 16.97 1.24
CA THR A 91 7.13 15.57 1.47
C THR A 91 6.70 14.67 0.32
N LEU A 92 5.45 14.79 -0.12
CA LEU A 92 4.93 13.98 -1.22
C LEU A 92 5.61 14.28 -2.55
N GLU A 93 5.85 15.56 -2.85
CA GLU A 93 6.60 15.97 -4.03
C GLU A 93 8.05 15.46 -4.00
N PHE A 94 8.71 15.54 -2.85
CA PHE A 94 10.04 14.99 -2.66
C PHE A 94 10.03 13.47 -2.88
N ALA A 95 9.07 12.77 -2.29
CA ALA A 95 8.96 11.32 -2.43
C ALA A 95 8.79 10.91 -3.90
N MET A 96 7.88 11.56 -4.63
CA MET A 96 7.62 11.28 -6.04
C MET A 96 8.77 11.65 -6.97
N ARG A 97 9.56 12.67 -6.65
CA ARG A 97 10.70 13.09 -7.47
C ARG A 97 11.91 12.17 -7.29
N ASN A 98 12.11 11.63 -6.08
CA ASN A 98 13.36 10.96 -5.72
C ASN A 98 13.26 9.43 -5.67
N PHE A 99 12.06 8.87 -5.57
CA PHE A 99 11.87 7.42 -5.41
C PHE A 99 10.99 6.83 -6.52
N LYS A 100 11.39 5.65 -6.99
CA LYS A 100 10.61 4.79 -7.91
C LYS A 100 9.90 3.69 -7.12
N ASP A 101 9.04 2.92 -7.76
CA ASP A 101 8.13 1.94 -7.14
C ASP A 101 8.73 1.13 -5.97
N GLU A 102 9.77 0.35 -6.21
CA GLU A 102 10.43 -0.48 -5.19
C GLU A 102 10.96 0.38 -4.03
N SER A 103 11.82 1.36 -4.34
CA SER A 103 12.40 2.26 -3.35
C SER A 103 11.35 3.07 -2.58
N PHE A 104 10.22 3.40 -3.21
CA PHE A 104 9.15 4.16 -2.59
C PHE A 104 8.47 3.33 -1.50
N ILE A 105 8.18 2.06 -1.80
CA ILE A 105 7.64 1.11 -0.82
C ILE A 105 8.65 0.89 0.32
N GLN A 106 9.94 0.72 -0.01
CA GLN A 106 10.98 0.56 1.01
C GLN A 106 11.10 1.77 1.94
N GLN A 107 10.83 2.98 1.46
CA GLN A 107 10.99 4.18 2.27
C GLN A 107 9.72 4.61 2.99
N PHE A 108 8.53 4.37 2.42
CA PHE A 108 7.30 5.00 2.90
C PHE A 108 6.18 4.03 3.32
N LEU A 109 6.33 2.72 3.11
CA LEU A 109 5.35 1.76 3.62
C LEU A 109 5.44 1.67 5.16
N SER A 110 4.41 2.15 5.85
CA SER A 110 4.35 2.19 7.31
C SER A 110 3.83 0.91 7.95
N PRO A 111 4.20 0.64 9.22
CA PRO A 111 3.58 -0.42 10.02
C PRO A 111 2.05 -0.35 10.05
N LYS A 112 1.50 0.87 10.13
CA LYS A 112 0.06 1.09 10.10
C LYS A 112 -0.56 0.59 8.79
N VAL A 113 -0.04 0.99 7.64
CA VAL A 113 -0.56 0.53 6.34
C VAL A 113 -0.42 -0.98 6.20
N MET A 114 0.72 -1.56 6.65
CA MET A 114 0.91 -3.01 6.66
C MET A 114 -0.15 -3.73 7.50
N ARG A 115 -0.48 -3.23 8.70
CA ARG A 115 -1.56 -3.79 9.53
C ARG A 115 -2.93 -3.64 8.89
N ASP A 116 -3.26 -2.44 8.41
CA ASP A 116 -4.57 -2.13 7.84
C ASP A 116 -4.86 -2.98 6.59
N HIS A 117 -3.81 -3.26 5.80
CA HIS A 117 -3.87 -4.12 4.62
C HIS A 117 -3.59 -5.61 4.90
N LYS A 118 -3.36 -5.99 6.17
CA LYS A 118 -3.01 -7.36 6.58
C LYS A 118 -1.87 -7.94 5.75
N LEU A 119 -0.80 -7.16 5.56
CA LEU A 119 0.39 -7.58 4.83
C LEU A 119 1.29 -8.39 5.78
N PHE A 120 1.45 -9.68 5.48
CA PHE A 120 2.32 -10.59 6.23
C PHE A 120 3.21 -11.39 5.29
N LEU A 121 4.39 -11.74 5.80
CA LEU A 121 5.29 -12.69 5.16
C LEU A 121 4.97 -14.09 5.69
N ILE A 122 4.82 -15.04 4.78
CA ILE A 122 4.87 -16.46 5.11
C ILE A 122 6.30 -16.91 4.87
N VAL A 123 6.99 -17.31 5.94
CA VAL A 123 8.30 -17.95 5.83
C VAL A 123 8.04 -19.45 5.75
N ASP A 124 8.24 -20.03 4.57
CA ASP A 124 8.17 -21.47 4.36
C ASP A 124 9.49 -22.08 4.88
N ASP A 125 9.48 -22.64 6.08
CA ASP A 125 10.58 -23.46 6.57
C ASP A 125 10.30 -24.90 6.16
N ASP A 126 11.05 -25.42 5.18
CA ASP A 126 10.93 -26.78 4.65
C ASP A 126 11.08 -27.88 5.73
N GLN A 127 11.44 -27.54 6.98
CA GLN A 127 11.58 -28.43 8.14
C GLN A 127 10.40 -28.36 9.14
N ALA A 128 9.48 -27.41 9.01
CA ALA A 128 8.39 -27.20 9.96
C ALA A 128 7.07 -27.81 9.47
N GLU A 129 6.45 -28.66 10.30
CA GLU A 129 5.19 -29.37 9.99
C GLU A 129 3.95 -28.45 9.98
N THR A 130 4.14 -27.17 10.31
CA THR A 130 3.11 -26.12 10.34
C THR A 130 3.59 -24.87 9.62
N LEU A 131 2.76 -24.32 8.74
CA LEU A 131 2.95 -22.96 8.20
C LEU A 131 2.92 -21.97 9.36
N GLU A 132 4.09 -21.57 9.84
CA GLU A 132 4.18 -20.51 10.83
C GLU A 132 3.89 -19.20 10.09
N VAL A 133 2.66 -18.70 10.23
CA VAL A 133 2.41 -17.26 10.07
C VAL A 133 3.12 -16.63 11.26
N ALA A 134 4.44 -16.53 11.15
CA ALA A 134 5.27 -15.93 12.18
C ALA A 134 4.56 -14.63 12.53
N ALA A 135 4.23 -14.47 13.82
CA ALA A 135 3.50 -13.33 14.35
C ALA A 135 4.39 -12.09 14.26
N ILE A 136 4.61 -11.64 13.03
CA ILE A 136 5.53 -10.62 12.57
C ILE A 136 4.74 -9.30 12.63
N HIS A 137 4.32 -8.96 13.85
CA HIS A 137 3.73 -7.65 14.17
C HIS A 137 4.62 -6.92 15.18
N ASN A 138 5.93 -7.17 15.11
CA ASN A 138 6.96 -6.41 15.78
C ASN A 138 7.78 -5.62 14.74
N GLU A 139 8.63 -4.71 15.21
CA GLU A 139 9.38 -3.80 14.34
C GLU A 139 10.24 -4.53 13.29
N GLN A 140 10.95 -5.59 13.70
CA GLN A 140 11.77 -6.41 12.80
C GLN A 140 10.92 -7.05 11.71
N GLY A 141 9.72 -7.50 12.08
CA GLY A 141 8.81 -8.11 11.15
C GLY A 141 8.28 -7.17 10.07
N TYR A 142 7.92 -5.93 10.44
CA TYR A 142 7.51 -4.92 9.47
C TYR A 142 8.62 -4.56 8.47
N ARG A 143 9.88 -4.55 8.91
CA ARG A 143 11.02 -4.31 8.01
C ARG A 143 11.14 -5.42 6.97
N GLN A 144 10.96 -6.68 7.37
CA GLN A 144 10.97 -7.83 6.45
C GLN A 144 9.83 -7.76 5.45
N VAL A 145 8.59 -7.48 5.91
CA VAL A 145 7.42 -7.35 5.03
C VAL A 145 7.67 -6.28 3.98
N ARG A 146 8.19 -5.13 4.38
CA ARG A 146 8.51 -4.02 3.49
C ARG A 146 9.56 -4.38 2.43
N GLU A 147 10.61 -5.09 2.82
CA GLU A 147 11.65 -5.56 1.89
C GLU A 147 11.07 -6.53 0.85
N ALA A 148 10.32 -7.54 1.28
CA ALA A 148 9.71 -8.52 0.39
C ALA A 148 8.69 -7.90 -0.57
N LEU A 149 7.85 -6.97 -0.08
CA LEU A 149 6.86 -6.31 -0.91
C LEU A 149 7.51 -5.47 -2.00
N ALA A 150 8.58 -4.76 -1.65
CA ALA A 150 9.29 -3.90 -2.58
C ALA A 150 9.87 -4.70 -3.76
N THR A 151 10.47 -5.86 -3.50
CA THR A 151 11.00 -6.75 -4.54
C THR A 151 9.90 -7.36 -5.41
N SER A 152 8.69 -7.56 -4.88
CA SER A 152 7.57 -8.18 -5.62
C SER A 152 6.89 -7.25 -6.64
N MET A 153 7.11 -5.94 -6.54
CA MET A 153 6.52 -4.94 -7.44
C MET A 153 7.43 -4.75 -8.67
N PRO A 154 7.04 -5.21 -9.87
CA PRO A 154 7.91 -5.14 -11.03
C PRO A 154 8.16 -3.68 -11.44
N SER A 155 9.43 -3.30 -11.61
CA SER A 155 9.79 -2.15 -12.45
C SER A 155 9.29 -2.43 -13.86
N GLN A 156 8.43 -1.59 -14.45
CA GLN A 156 7.90 -1.80 -15.79
C GLN A 156 9.01 -2.01 -16.84
N SER A 157 9.36 -3.26 -17.12
CA SER A 157 9.94 -3.74 -18.38
C SER A 157 9.97 -5.27 -18.39
N VAL A 158 9.54 -5.83 -19.54
CA VAL A 158 9.75 -7.20 -20.04
C VAL A 158 8.53 -8.14 -19.99
N ASN A 159 8.08 -8.45 -21.21
CA ASN A 159 7.27 -9.58 -21.67
C ASN A 159 7.26 -10.79 -20.72
N LEU A 160 6.06 -11.19 -20.30
CA LEU A 160 5.81 -12.49 -19.67
C LEU A 160 5.33 -13.48 -20.73
N THR A 161 6.26 -14.04 -21.49
CA THR A 161 6.14 -15.42 -21.95
C THR A 161 7.24 -16.26 -21.31
N SER A 162 6.76 -17.27 -20.59
CA SER A 162 7.46 -18.46 -20.10
C SER A 162 8.27 -18.34 -18.81
N LYS A 163 7.93 -19.28 -17.92
CA LYS A 163 8.62 -19.72 -16.70
C LYS A 163 8.70 -18.67 -15.62
N TRP A 164 7.71 -18.67 -14.72
CA TRP A 164 7.85 -18.83 -13.26
C TRP A 164 6.42 -18.84 -12.69
N SER A 165 5.70 -19.93 -12.99
CA SER A 165 4.42 -20.28 -12.37
C SER A 165 4.73 -21.39 -11.37
N LYS A 166 4.65 -21.06 -10.07
CA LYS A 166 4.38 -21.93 -8.90
C LYS A 166 5.04 -21.33 -7.64
N ARG A 167 4.27 -20.61 -6.82
CA ARG A 167 4.32 -20.63 -5.35
C ARG A 167 3.29 -19.65 -4.78
N LEU A 168 2.07 -20.16 -4.62
CA LEU A 168 1.00 -19.69 -3.73
C LEU A 168 -0.18 -20.67 -3.95
N PHE A 169 -0.18 -21.79 -3.23
CA PHE A 169 -1.33 -22.70 -3.11
C PHE A 169 -1.28 -23.35 -1.72
N ALA A 170 -2.41 -23.40 -1.04
CA ALA A 170 -2.65 -24.31 0.06
C ALA A 170 -3.88 -25.16 -0.31
N GLU A 171 -3.70 -26.48 -0.31
CA GLU A 171 -4.79 -27.46 -0.48
C GLU A 171 -5.59 -27.64 0.81
N THR A 172 -6.87 -27.94 0.62
CA THR A 172 -7.92 -28.29 1.57
C THR A 172 -7.54 -29.42 2.53
N VAL A 173 -7.91 -29.31 3.81
CA VAL A 173 -8.28 -30.48 4.64
C VAL A 173 -9.52 -30.13 5.48
N HIS A 174 -10.42 -31.12 5.55
CA HIS A 174 -11.81 -31.19 6.02
C HIS A 174 -12.22 -30.40 7.27
#